data_AF-A0A8H5LQD2-F1
#
_entry.id   AF-A0A8H5LQD2-F1
#
_cell.length_a   1.000
_cell.length_b   1.000
_cell.length_c   1.000
_cell.angle_alpha   90.00
_cell.angle_beta   90.00
_cell.angle_gamma   90.00
#
_symmetry.space_group_name_H-M   'P 1'
#
loop_
_entity.id
_entity.type
_entity.pdbx_description
1 polymer ?
#
loop_
_entity_poly.entity_id
_entity_poly.type
_entity_poly.pdbx_seq_one_letter_code
_entity_poly.pdbx_strand_id
1 'polypeptide(L)'
;MYLVKSNTFHWHITDSQSWPIQILEFPELARAGAYSTNQSYTPNDIQDVVTYAAERGIDVLMEIDTPGHTSIVGASHPEYVACFLSDWITFAGEPPAGQLRITNMTVANFTANVRCYC
;
A
#
# COMPACT_ATOMS: atom_id res chain seq x y z
N MET A 1 -4.30 10.08 20.06
CA MET A 1 -3.28 11.01 19.53
C MET A 1 -3.46 12.43 20.07
N TYR A 2 -4.54 13.13 19.71
CA TYR A 2 -4.79 14.52 20.13
C TYR A 2 -4.65 14.79 21.64
N LEU A 3 -5.33 14.01 22.50
CA LEU A 3 -5.33 14.21 23.96
C LEU A 3 -3.91 14.18 24.59
N VAL A 4 -2.97 13.49 23.94
CA VAL A 4 -1.59 13.33 24.40
C VAL A 4 -0.56 14.07 23.52
N LYS A 5 -1.03 14.96 22.63
CA LYS A 5 -0.19 15.81 21.76
C LYS A 5 0.73 15.05 20.79
N SER A 6 0.39 13.83 20.41
CA SER A 6 1.01 13.18 19.25
C SER A 6 0.44 13.81 17.98
N ASN A 7 1.31 14.24 17.07
CA ASN A 7 0.95 15.07 15.93
C ASN A 7 1.25 14.44 14.56
N THR A 8 1.71 13.18 14.50
CA THR A 8 1.93 12.49 13.23
C THR A 8 1.28 11.12 13.27
N PHE A 9 0.38 10.86 12.32
CA PHE A 9 -0.19 9.55 12.05
C PHE A 9 0.58 8.96 10.86
N HIS A 10 1.56 8.10 11.16
CA HIS A 10 2.22 7.31 10.11
C HIS A 10 1.32 6.13 9.77
N TRP A 11 0.76 6.15 8.57
CA TRP A 11 -0.19 5.17 8.08
C TRP A 11 0.48 4.27 7.05
N HIS A 12 1.00 3.15 7.53
CA HIS A 12 1.40 2.02 6.70
C HIS A 12 0.15 1.39 6.09
N ILE A 13 -0.14 1.71 4.83
CA ILE A 13 -1.45 1.43 4.23
C ILE A 13 -1.45 0.18 3.33
N THR A 14 -0.29 -0.30 2.90
CA THR A 14 -0.14 -1.49 2.05
C THR A 14 1.01 -2.36 2.53
N ASP A 15 0.84 -3.68 2.46
CA ASP A 15 1.89 -4.68 2.70
C ASP A 15 1.65 -5.90 1.79
N SER A 16 2.48 -6.94 1.89
CA SER A 16 2.44 -8.22 1.21
C SER A 16 1.09 -8.92 1.26
N GLN A 17 0.31 -8.68 2.32
CA GLN A 17 -0.93 -9.37 2.61
C GLN A 17 -2.14 -8.70 1.96
N SER A 18 -2.13 -7.37 1.80
CA SER A 18 -3.27 -6.65 1.21
C SER A 18 -2.93 -5.29 0.62
N TRP A 19 -3.67 -4.92 -0.42
CA TRP A 19 -3.70 -3.59 -1.01
C TRP A 19 -5.11 -3.00 -0.84
N PRO A 20 -5.42 -2.30 0.25
CA PRO A 20 -6.77 -1.79 0.49
C PRO A 20 -7.04 -0.42 -0.16
N ILE A 21 -6.01 0.35 -0.54
CA ILE A 21 -6.21 1.71 -1.03
C ILE A 21 -6.58 1.76 -2.52
N GLN A 22 -7.67 2.46 -2.84
CA GLN A 22 -8.10 2.71 -4.21
C GLN A 22 -7.31 3.87 -4.82
N ILE A 23 -6.52 3.57 -5.85
CA ILE A 23 -5.83 4.57 -6.67
C ILE A 23 -6.56 4.63 -8.01
N LEU A 24 -6.94 5.83 -8.44
CA LEU A 24 -7.79 6.01 -9.63
C LEU A 24 -7.10 5.53 -10.91
N GLU A 25 -5.79 5.71 -11.00
CA GLU A 25 -4.96 5.25 -12.11
C GLU A 25 -4.72 3.74 -12.11
N PHE A 26 -4.82 3.09 -10.94
CA PHE A 26 -4.55 1.67 -10.74
C PHE A 26 -5.66 0.98 -9.92
N PRO A 27 -6.92 1.01 -10.39
CA PRO A 27 -8.06 0.50 -9.63
C PRO A 27 -8.00 -1.03 -9.45
N GLU A 28 -7.25 -1.73 -10.30
CA GLU A 28 -7.03 -3.17 -10.21
C GLU A 28 -6.25 -3.60 -8.97
N LEU A 29 -5.37 -2.74 -8.42
CA LEU A 29 -4.59 -3.06 -7.23
C LEU A 29 -5.51 -3.33 -6.03
N ALA A 30 -6.45 -2.41 -5.76
CA ALA A 30 -7.42 -2.60 -4.68
C ALA A 30 -8.44 -3.70 -5.00
N ARG A 31 -8.87 -3.80 -6.26
CA ARG A 31 -9.87 -4.80 -6.68
C ARG A 31 -9.38 -6.23 -6.49
N ALA A 32 -8.09 -6.48 -6.76
CA ALA A 32 -7.48 -7.80 -6.61
C ALA A 32 -6.82 -8.01 -5.24
N GLY A 33 -6.36 -6.93 -4.59
CA GLY A 33 -5.51 -7.00 -3.40
C GLY A 33 -6.18 -6.68 -2.07
N ALA A 34 -7.39 -6.11 -2.04
CA ALA A 34 -8.11 -5.90 -0.79
C ALA A 34 -8.64 -7.24 -0.23
N TYR A 35 -8.73 -7.37 1.09
CA TYR A 35 -9.29 -8.58 1.72
C TYR A 35 -10.76 -8.84 1.33
N SER A 36 -11.52 -7.78 1.11
CA SER A 36 -12.87 -7.82 0.55
C SER A 36 -13.24 -6.46 -0.03
N THR A 37 -14.35 -6.40 -0.78
CA THR A 37 -14.87 -5.14 -1.36
C THR A 37 -15.17 -4.08 -0.29
N ASN A 38 -15.49 -4.50 0.93
CA ASN A 38 -15.83 -3.60 2.04
C ASN A 38 -14.62 -3.29 2.94
N GLN A 39 -13.44 -3.79 2.60
CA GLN A 39 -12.18 -3.55 3.31
C GLN A 39 -11.21 -2.83 2.38
N SER A 40 -11.69 -1.74 1.78
CA SER A 40 -10.90 -0.85 0.94
C SER A 40 -11.11 0.60 1.37
N TYR A 41 -10.12 1.44 1.11
CA TYR A 41 -10.17 2.88 1.35
C TYR A 41 -10.36 3.60 0.02
N THR A 42 -11.52 4.24 -0.14
CA THR A 42 -11.80 5.12 -1.27
C THR A 42 -11.09 6.46 -1.09
N PRO A 43 -10.93 7.27 -2.16
CA PRO A 43 -10.40 8.63 -2.04
C PRO A 43 -11.16 9.50 -1.01
N ASN A 44 -12.48 9.31 -0.90
CA ASN A 44 -13.28 10.03 0.11
C ASN A 44 -12.94 9.58 1.53
N ASP A 45 -12.74 8.27 1.77
CA ASP A 45 -12.34 7.78 3.09
C ASP A 45 -10.98 8.35 3.51
N ILE A 46 -10.04 8.45 2.57
CA ILE A 46 -8.74 9.08 2.81
C ILE A 46 -8.92 10.57 3.14
N GLN A 47 -9.72 11.29 2.36
CA GLN A 47 -9.99 12.71 2.59
C GLN A 47 -10.65 12.95 3.97
N ASP A 48 -11.56 12.08 4.39
CA ASP A 48 -12.21 12.16 5.69
C ASP A 48 -11.21 11.96 6.83
N VAL A 49 -10.30 11.00 6.71
CA VAL A 49 -9.21 10.77 7.69
C VAL A 49 -8.28 11.98 7.76
N VAL A 50 -7.84 12.50 6.60
CA VAL A 50 -6.96 13.68 6.53
C VAL A 50 -7.63 14.90 7.15
N THR A 51 -8.90 15.14 6.83
CA THR A 51 -9.67 16.28 7.38
C THR A 51 -9.82 16.15 8.89
N TYR A 52 -10.20 14.97 9.38
CA TYR A 52 -10.37 14.70 10.81
C TYR A 52 -9.06 14.89 11.59
N ALA A 53 -7.93 14.44 11.02
CA ALA A 53 -6.60 14.61 11.58
C ALA A 53 -6.18 16.09 11.60
N ALA A 54 -6.42 16.82 10.50
CA ALA A 54 -6.08 18.23 10.36
C ALA A 54 -6.79 19.12 11.40
N GLU A 55 -8.07 18.89 11.67
CA GLU A 55 -8.83 19.57 12.74
C GLU A 55 -8.21 19.42 14.14
N ARG A 56 -7.32 18.43 14.31
CA ARG A 56 -6.65 18.11 15.58
C ARG A 56 -5.15 18.40 15.54
N GLY A 57 -4.65 19.04 14.49
CA GLY A 57 -3.23 19.32 14.32
C GLY A 57 -2.37 18.06 14.19
N ILE A 58 -2.91 17.04 13.52
CA ILE A 58 -2.21 15.77 13.25
C ILE A 58 -1.94 15.67 11.74
N ASP A 59 -0.67 15.54 11.39
CA ASP A 59 -0.23 15.26 10.02
C ASP A 59 -0.45 13.78 9.70
N VAL A 60 -0.97 13.48 8.50
CA VAL A 60 -1.09 12.11 7.99
C VAL A 60 0.07 11.86 7.04
N LEU A 61 0.98 10.96 7.44
CA LEU A 61 2.07 10.49 6.61
C LEU A 61 1.68 9.10 6.11
N MET A 62 1.33 8.96 4.83
CA MET A 62 0.95 7.68 4.26
C MET A 62 2.16 6.97 3.66
N GLU A 63 2.27 5.67 3.90
CA GLU A 63 3.36 4.82 3.42
C GLU A 63 2.84 3.68 2.53
N ILE A 64 3.43 3.60 1.33
CA ILE A 64 3.40 2.42 0.47
C ILE A 64 4.82 1.84 0.53
N ASP A 65 4.99 0.77 1.31
CA ASP A 65 6.30 0.16 1.53
C ASP A 65 6.82 -0.53 0.25
N THR A 66 8.07 -0.24 -0.10
CA THR A 66 8.74 -0.76 -1.29
C THR A 66 10.26 -0.84 -1.07
N PRO A 67 10.98 -1.75 -1.75
CA PRO A 67 10.49 -2.76 -2.70
C PRO A 67 10.05 -4.07 -2.05
N GLY A 68 10.35 -4.28 -0.77
CA GLY A 68 9.80 -5.39 0.02
C GLY A 68 8.32 -5.16 0.32
N HIS A 69 7.69 -6.08 1.05
CA HIS A 69 6.32 -5.87 1.53
C HIS A 69 5.28 -5.65 0.41
N THR A 70 5.49 -6.26 -0.77
CA THR A 70 4.69 -5.97 -1.97
C THR A 70 4.15 -7.22 -2.66
N SER A 71 4.13 -8.38 -1.98
CA SER A 71 3.64 -9.63 -2.58
C SER A 71 2.26 -9.46 -3.23
N ILE A 72 1.34 -8.74 -2.57
CA ILE A 72 -0.04 -8.55 -3.05
C ILE A 72 -0.15 -7.87 -4.42
N VAL A 73 0.84 -7.08 -4.84
CA VAL A 73 0.86 -6.47 -6.18
C VAL A 73 0.80 -7.56 -7.26
N GLY A 74 1.34 -8.75 -6.97
CA GLY A 74 1.27 -9.92 -7.85
C GLY A 74 -0.14 -10.45 -8.11
N ALA A 75 -1.15 -10.04 -7.33
CA ALA A 75 -2.54 -10.42 -7.57
C ALA A 75 -3.13 -9.78 -8.84
N SER A 76 -2.65 -8.59 -9.23
CA SER A 76 -3.03 -7.92 -10.48
C SER A 76 -1.89 -7.86 -11.51
N HIS A 77 -0.64 -7.79 -11.05
CA HIS A 77 0.57 -7.70 -11.88
C HIS A 77 1.60 -8.77 -11.47
N PRO A 78 1.37 -10.07 -11.76
CA PRO A 78 2.27 -11.15 -11.34
C PRO A 78 3.73 -10.96 -11.78
N GLU A 79 3.93 -10.35 -12.95
CA GLU A 79 5.25 -10.09 -13.54
C GLU A 79 6.02 -8.96 -12.85
N TYR A 80 5.38 -8.15 -12.01
CA TYR A 80 6.03 -7.06 -11.28
C TYR A 80 6.74 -7.56 -10.01
N VAL A 81 6.38 -8.75 -9.52
CA VAL A 81 6.85 -9.28 -8.24
C VAL A 81 7.85 -10.42 -8.47
N ALA A 82 8.96 -10.37 -7.74
CA ALA A 82 9.89 -11.48 -7.56
C ALA A 82 9.51 -12.28 -6.31
N CYS A 83 9.74 -13.59 -6.34
CA CYS A 83 9.43 -14.51 -5.24
C CYS A 83 7.95 -14.50 -4.79
N PHE A 84 7.01 -14.13 -5.68
CA PHE A 84 5.58 -14.08 -5.40
C PHE A 84 5.07 -15.44 -4.89
N LEU A 85 4.54 -15.45 -3.67
CA LEU A 85 4.06 -16.67 -2.98
C LEU A 85 5.08 -17.81 -2.95
N SER A 86 6.37 -17.49 -3.10
CA SER A 86 7.45 -18.47 -2.98
C SER A 86 7.68 -18.84 -1.51
N ASP A 87 8.60 -19.77 -1.26
CA ASP A 87 8.92 -20.20 0.11
C ASP A 87 9.38 -19.03 0.98
N TRP A 88 8.52 -18.62 1.91
CA TRP A 88 8.77 -17.45 2.74
C TRP A 88 9.92 -17.67 3.71
N ILE A 89 10.18 -18.91 4.13
CA ILE A 89 11.30 -19.23 5.05
C ILE A 89 12.64 -18.82 4.43
N THR A 90 12.76 -18.98 3.10
CA THR A 90 13.98 -18.64 2.36
C THR A 90 13.99 -17.18 1.90
N PHE A 91 12.84 -16.63 1.50
CA PHE A 91 12.77 -15.38 0.73
C PHE A 91 12.16 -14.17 1.46
N ALA A 92 11.66 -14.34 2.69
CA ALA A 92 11.02 -13.25 3.44
C ALA A 92 11.20 -13.39 4.96
N GLY A 93 10.96 -12.30 5.70
CA GLY A 93 10.89 -12.33 7.16
C GLY A 93 9.57 -12.92 7.68
N GLU A 94 8.53 -12.88 6.86
CA GLU A 94 7.18 -13.36 7.16
C GLU A 94 6.45 -13.78 5.87
N PRO A 95 5.42 -14.65 5.94
CA PRO A 95 4.57 -14.95 4.80
C PRO A 95 3.57 -13.82 4.51
N PRO A 96 3.20 -13.58 3.23
CA PRO A 96 3.75 -14.20 2.03
C PRO A 96 5.03 -13.51 1.52
N ALA A 97 5.91 -14.28 0.88
CA ALA A 97 7.05 -13.69 0.17
C ALA A 97 6.63 -12.97 -1.11
N GLY A 98 7.28 -11.83 -1.36
CA GLY A 98 7.18 -11.11 -2.62
C GLY A 98 7.77 -9.71 -2.53
N GLN A 99 8.55 -9.33 -3.54
CA GLN A 99 9.19 -8.01 -3.63
C GLN A 99 9.13 -7.46 -5.05
N LEU A 100 8.98 -6.15 -5.23
CA LEU A 100 8.97 -5.52 -6.56
C LEU A 100 10.30 -5.72 -7.30
N ARG A 101 10.23 -6.03 -8.59
CA ARG A 101 11.39 -6.13 -9.50
C ARG A 101 11.89 -4.73 -9.91
N ILE A 102 12.44 -3.96 -8.97
CA ILE A 102 12.83 -2.56 -9.20
C ILE A 102 13.93 -2.35 -10.25
N THR A 103 14.65 -3.40 -10.65
CA THR A 103 15.60 -3.33 -11.78
C THR A 103 14.91 -3.38 -13.14
N ASN A 104 13.63 -3.77 -13.20
CA ASN A 104 12.81 -3.69 -14.40
C ASN A 104 12.24 -2.28 -14.53
N MET A 105 12.55 -1.61 -15.64
CA MET A 105 12.13 -0.22 -15.90
C MET A 105 10.60 -0.03 -15.87
N THR A 106 9.83 -1.02 -16.31
CA THR A 106 8.37 -0.98 -16.24
C THR A 106 7.89 -0.93 -14.78
N VAL A 107 8.51 -1.73 -13.91
CA VAL A 107 8.15 -1.79 -12.48
C VAL A 107 8.62 -0.53 -11.76
N ALA A 108 9.82 -0.03 -12.06
CA ALA A 108 10.29 1.24 -11.50
C ALA A 108 9.37 2.41 -11.89
N ASN A 109 8.92 2.46 -13.15
CA ASN A 109 7.95 3.46 -13.61
C ASN A 109 6.59 3.28 -12.94
N PHE A 110 6.11 2.05 -12.77
CA PHE A 110 4.91 1.77 -12.00
C PHE A 110 5.03 2.33 -10.58
N THR A 111 6.08 1.97 -9.83
CA THR A 111 6.31 2.45 -8.46
C THR A 111 6.35 3.99 -8.37
N ALA A 112 6.97 4.66 -9.34
CA ALA A 112 7.04 6.13 -9.36
C ALA A 112 5.68 6.81 -9.65
N ASN A 113 4.73 6.10 -10.26
CA ASN A 113 3.42 6.63 -10.62
C ASN A 113 2.31 6.20 -9.66
N VAL A 114 2.54 5.20 -8.82
CA VAL A 114 1.63 4.79 -7.75
C VAL A 114 1.70 5.84 -6.63
N ARG A 115 0.80 6.82 -6.71
CA ARG A 115 0.68 7.90 -5.73
C ARG A 115 -0.79 8.23 -5.49
N CYS A 116 -1.09 8.65 -4.27
CA CYS A 116 -2.40 9.20 -3.95
C CYS A 116 -2.44 10.67 -4.36
N TYR A 117 -3.52 11.08 -5.02
CA TYR A 117 -3.85 12.49 -5.17
C TYR A 117 -4.81 12.83 -4.03
N CYS A 118 -4.25 13.28 -2.92
CA CYS A 118 -4.96 13.88 -1.80
C CYS A 118 -4.83 15.40 -1.84
#